data_AF-A0A7X9GSH8-F1
#
_entry.id   AF-A0A7X9GSH8-F1
#
_cell.length_a   1.000
_cell.length_b   1.000
_cell.length_c   1.000
_cell.angle_alpha   90.00
_cell.angle_beta   90.00
_cell.angle_gamma   90.00
#
_symmetry.space_group_name_H-M   'P 1'
#
loop_
_entity.id
_entity.type
_entity.pdbx_description
1 polymer ?
#
loop_
_entity_poly.entity_id
_entity_poly.type
_entity_poly.pdbx_seq_one_letter_code
_entity_poly.pdbx_strand_id
1 'polypeptide(L)'
;MSDETGVNEPAAAEQEPLFTKEDFMDTGVEEPVAAEQDEVEEEIQEQVEPQESQEEAVEKAFAARLRHATDKIREEVKQELMQEFQREQQVPQDEIPPLPEEEAERMADQYGMSPETVKILYAQQAQIARQKQSMEQIAYQIREREEYAQARAYADGIRKKNPNAPEWDEQRLVEFRENYQKQYGVPLTWRDTYRQLAAEDALNPATYQKIARSAQQETIKKITAKDKDTVQVKGRSAKKRSVADLTDEEFERLVEEAKAGKFI
;
A
#
# COMPACT_ATOMS: atom_id res chain seq x y z
N MET A 1 -4.46 -14.76 57.27
CA MET A 1 -5.57 -14.96 56.32
C MET A 1 -4.93 -15.30 55.00
N SER A 2 -4.97 -16.59 54.71
CA SER A 2 -4.58 -17.19 53.44
C SER A 2 -5.83 -17.22 52.58
N ASP A 3 -5.70 -16.93 51.29
CA ASP A 3 -6.48 -17.60 50.25
C ASP A 3 -5.59 -17.72 49.01
N GLU A 4 -5.22 -18.98 48.75
CA GLU A 4 -4.72 -19.49 47.49
C GLU A 4 -5.89 -19.76 46.54
N THR A 5 -5.63 -19.69 45.24
CA THR A 5 -6.14 -20.53 44.12
C THR A 5 -6.13 -19.64 42.87
N GLY A 6 -5.63 -20.03 41.70
CA GLY A 6 -5.06 -21.28 41.25
C GLY A 6 -4.69 -21.09 39.77
N VAL A 7 -3.51 -21.61 39.42
CA VAL A 7 -3.01 -22.10 38.13
C VAL A 7 -3.95 -21.99 36.91
N ASN A 8 -3.47 -21.35 35.84
CA ASN A 8 -3.39 -21.95 34.50
C ASN A 8 -2.54 -21.09 33.54
N GLU A 9 -1.34 -21.56 33.22
CA GLU A 9 -0.78 -21.39 31.87
C GLU A 9 -1.57 -22.27 30.89
N PRO A 10 -1.60 -21.89 29.61
CA PRO A 10 -0.94 -22.79 28.66
C PRO A 10 -0.06 -22.05 27.64
N ALA A 11 1.05 -22.72 27.33
CA ALA A 11 1.85 -22.54 26.13
C ALA A 11 1.04 -22.86 24.87
N ALA A 12 1.32 -22.17 23.77
CA ALA A 12 1.70 -22.75 22.47
C ALA A 12 1.64 -21.68 21.37
N ALA A 13 2.62 -21.74 20.47
CA ALA A 13 2.74 -20.95 19.27
C ALA A 13 1.49 -21.03 18.39
N GLU A 14 0.97 -19.87 17.97
CA GLU A 14 0.05 -19.79 16.84
C GLU A 14 0.80 -19.28 15.61
N GLN A 15 0.64 -20.08 14.56
CA GLN A 15 1.36 -20.11 13.31
C GLN A 15 0.86 -19.02 12.37
N GLU A 16 1.78 -18.46 11.60
CA GLU A 16 1.49 -17.69 10.39
C GLU A 16 0.67 -18.55 9.40
N PRO A 17 -0.37 -18.00 8.74
CA PRO A 17 -0.99 -18.69 7.63
C PRO A 17 -0.06 -18.64 6.41
N LEU A 18 0.49 -19.80 6.10
CA LEU A 18 1.24 -20.13 4.90
C LEU A 18 0.51 -19.72 3.61
N PHE A 19 1.28 -19.09 2.72
CA PHE A 19 1.02 -18.93 1.30
C PHE A 19 0.43 -20.21 0.68
N THR A 20 -0.76 -20.09 0.11
CA THR A 20 -1.39 -21.15 -0.67
C THR A 20 -0.85 -21.16 -2.10
N LYS A 21 -0.70 -22.36 -2.65
CA LYS A 21 -0.08 -22.69 -3.95
C LYS A 21 -0.83 -22.14 -5.19
N GLU A 22 -1.88 -21.33 -4.99
CA GLU A 22 -2.73 -20.77 -6.04
C GLU A 22 -2.35 -19.33 -6.44
N ASP A 23 -1.46 -18.66 -5.70
CA ASP A 23 -1.03 -17.27 -6.01
C ASP A 23 0.08 -17.17 -7.09
N PHE A 24 0.51 -18.29 -7.68
CA PHE A 24 1.64 -18.30 -8.63
C PHE A 24 1.23 -18.54 -10.10
N MET A 25 -0.07 -18.60 -10.41
CA MET A 25 -0.57 -18.95 -11.76
C MET A 25 -1.50 -17.87 -12.34
N ASP A 26 -1.16 -16.59 -12.15
CA ASP A 26 -1.87 -15.52 -12.86
C ASP A 26 -0.92 -14.37 -13.25
N THR A 27 -0.06 -14.65 -14.22
CA THR A 27 0.50 -13.60 -15.08
C THR A 27 0.24 -13.99 -16.52
N GLY A 28 -0.94 -13.64 -17.00
CA GLY A 28 -1.21 -13.51 -18.43
C GLY A 28 -0.29 -12.47 -19.04
N VAL A 29 0.60 -12.92 -19.92
CA VAL A 29 1.28 -12.05 -20.89
C VAL A 29 1.12 -12.72 -22.25
N GLU A 30 0.25 -12.14 -23.05
CA GLU A 30 0.10 -12.42 -24.47
C GLU A 30 1.22 -11.75 -25.29
N GLU A 31 1.73 -12.54 -26.24
CA GLU A 31 2.36 -12.20 -27.53
C GLU A 31 3.82 -11.69 -27.64
N PRO A 32 4.51 -11.93 -28.79
CA PRO A 32 4.14 -12.74 -29.96
C PRO A 32 5.18 -13.80 -30.40
N VAL A 33 4.66 -14.71 -31.22
CA VAL A 33 5.29 -15.77 -31.99
C VAL A 33 6.42 -15.25 -32.88
N ALA A 34 7.63 -15.83 -32.74
CA ALA A 34 8.66 -15.85 -33.77
C ALA A 34 9.01 -17.32 -34.07
N ALA A 35 8.88 -17.65 -35.35
CA ALA A 35 9.04 -18.97 -35.91
C ALA A 35 10.47 -19.50 -35.78
N GLU A 36 10.60 -20.78 -35.45
CA GLU A 36 11.50 -21.71 -36.14
C GLU A 36 10.98 -23.12 -35.88
N GLN A 37 10.36 -23.67 -36.92
CA GLN A 37 10.05 -25.09 -37.06
C GLN A 37 11.38 -25.78 -37.37
N ASP A 38 11.78 -26.74 -36.56
CA ASP A 38 12.62 -27.83 -37.02
C ASP A 38 11.88 -29.14 -36.76
N GLU A 39 11.50 -29.75 -37.88
CA GLU A 39 10.96 -31.09 -38.00
C GLU A 39 12.01 -32.10 -37.54
N VAL A 40 11.64 -32.99 -36.63
CA VAL A 40 12.18 -34.36 -36.63
C VAL A 40 11.02 -35.30 -36.41
N GLU A 41 10.53 -35.85 -37.52
CA GLU A 41 9.82 -37.12 -37.56
C GLU A 41 10.75 -38.21 -37.04
N GLU A 42 10.30 -39.00 -36.05
CA GLU A 42 10.73 -40.40 -35.97
C GLU A 42 9.54 -41.27 -35.49
N GLU A 43 9.27 -42.29 -36.30
CA GLU A 43 8.19 -43.26 -36.18
C GLU A 43 8.25 -44.10 -34.90
N ILE A 44 7.11 -44.12 -34.19
CA ILE A 44 6.39 -45.25 -33.58
C ILE A 44 7.22 -46.49 -33.17
N GLN A 45 7.28 -46.74 -31.85
CA GLN A 45 7.06 -48.10 -31.31
C GLN A 45 6.08 -48.07 -30.15
N GLU A 46 4.88 -48.59 -30.43
CA GLU A 46 3.87 -48.98 -29.46
C GLU A 46 4.33 -50.24 -28.72
N GLN A 47 4.65 -50.13 -27.43
CA GLN A 47 4.63 -51.25 -26.50
C GLN A 47 3.99 -50.83 -25.18
N VAL A 48 2.92 -51.54 -24.86
CA VAL A 48 2.00 -51.34 -23.75
C VAL A 48 2.60 -51.90 -22.45
N GLU A 49 2.96 -50.97 -21.55
CA GLU A 49 2.96 -51.03 -20.06
C GLU A 49 3.88 -52.00 -19.28
N PRO A 50 4.46 -51.55 -18.15
CA PRO A 50 3.72 -51.07 -16.98
C PRO A 50 3.89 -49.56 -16.71
N GLN A 51 2.76 -48.90 -16.47
CA GLN A 51 2.60 -47.45 -16.19
C GLN A 51 3.48 -46.90 -15.06
N GLU A 52 4.00 -47.72 -14.14
CA GLU A 52 4.87 -47.25 -13.04
C GLU A 52 6.28 -46.81 -13.51
N SER A 53 6.77 -47.29 -14.65
CA SER A 53 8.14 -46.98 -15.13
C SER A 53 8.24 -45.66 -15.90
N GLN A 54 7.13 -45.21 -16.51
CA GLN A 54 7.09 -43.98 -17.30
C GLN A 54 6.95 -42.75 -16.41
N GLU A 55 6.19 -42.83 -15.31
CA GLU A 55 6.10 -41.76 -14.33
C GLU A 55 7.47 -41.48 -13.68
N GLU A 56 8.21 -42.53 -13.26
CA GLU A 56 9.57 -42.34 -12.74
C GLU A 56 10.55 -41.76 -13.77
N ALA A 57 10.41 -42.12 -15.05
CA ALA A 57 11.27 -41.59 -16.12
C ALA A 57 10.95 -40.11 -16.41
N VAL A 58 9.67 -39.74 -16.42
CA VAL A 58 9.20 -38.36 -16.57
C VAL A 58 9.59 -37.51 -15.35
N GLU A 59 9.49 -38.05 -14.13
CA GLU A 59 9.93 -37.38 -12.91
C GLU A 59 11.45 -37.18 -12.88
N LYS A 60 12.25 -38.18 -13.30
CA LYS A 60 13.70 -38.04 -13.41
C LYS A 60 14.10 -37.01 -14.48
N ALA A 61 13.41 -36.97 -15.62
CA ALA A 61 13.63 -35.97 -16.66
C ALA A 61 13.23 -34.56 -16.20
N PHE A 62 12.12 -34.42 -15.50
CA PHE A 62 11.67 -33.16 -14.91
C PHE A 62 12.62 -32.67 -13.82
N ALA A 63 13.08 -33.55 -12.93
CA ALA A 63 14.08 -33.22 -11.91
C ALA A 63 15.42 -32.81 -12.52
N ALA A 64 15.85 -33.45 -13.62
CA ALA A 64 17.04 -33.05 -14.37
C ALA A 64 16.87 -31.67 -15.00
N ARG A 65 15.69 -31.38 -15.59
CA ARG A 65 15.36 -30.08 -16.16
C ARG A 65 15.29 -28.97 -15.10
N LEU A 66 14.75 -29.26 -13.92
CA LEU A 66 14.75 -28.34 -12.78
C LEU A 66 16.16 -28.07 -12.27
N ARG A 67 17.02 -29.09 -12.16
CA ARG A 67 18.43 -28.89 -11.76
C ARG A 67 19.16 -27.99 -12.75
N HIS A 68 19.00 -28.26 -14.04
CA HIS A 68 19.58 -27.41 -15.09
C HIS A 68 19.03 -25.98 -15.05
N ALA A 69 17.74 -25.79 -14.79
CA ALA A 69 17.15 -24.46 -14.63
C ALA A 69 17.69 -23.75 -13.38
N THR A 70 17.83 -24.44 -12.25
CA THR A 70 18.40 -23.86 -11.02
C THR A 70 19.88 -23.53 -11.15
N ASP A 71 20.64 -24.35 -11.87
CA ASP A 71 22.06 -24.08 -12.12
C ASP A 71 22.24 -22.92 -13.10
N LYS A 72 21.36 -22.80 -14.10
CA LYS A 72 21.30 -21.63 -14.98
C LYS A 72 20.99 -20.35 -14.20
N ILE A 73 19.98 -20.38 -13.31
CA ILE A 73 19.65 -19.24 -12.44
C ILE A 73 20.83 -18.91 -11.52
N ARG A 74 21.53 -19.90 -10.96
CA ARG A 74 22.73 -19.67 -10.14
C ARG A 74 23.86 -19.02 -10.94
N GLU A 75 24.04 -19.42 -12.19
CA GLU A 75 25.04 -18.81 -13.07
C GLU A 75 24.67 -17.38 -13.45
N GLU A 76 23.40 -17.13 -13.78
CA GLU A 76 22.86 -15.78 -14.04
C GLU A 76 23.02 -14.88 -12.81
N VAL A 77 22.63 -15.34 -11.63
CA VAL A 77 22.82 -14.61 -10.36
C VAL A 77 24.30 -14.37 -10.08
N LYS A 78 25.18 -15.34 -10.34
CA LYS A 78 26.64 -15.16 -10.14
C LYS A 78 27.22 -14.16 -11.13
N GLN A 79 26.72 -14.12 -12.37
CA GLN A 79 27.12 -13.15 -13.38
C GLN A 79 26.63 -11.74 -13.04
N GLU A 80 25.38 -11.61 -12.59
CA GLU A 80 24.83 -10.35 -12.09
C GLU A 80 25.63 -9.85 -10.88
N LEU A 81 25.91 -10.73 -9.91
CA LEU A 81 26.72 -10.38 -8.74
C LEU A 81 28.15 -9.95 -9.11
N MET A 82 28.77 -10.61 -10.10
CA MET A 82 30.08 -10.18 -10.62
C MET A 82 30.01 -8.85 -11.37
N GLN A 83 28.96 -8.60 -12.13
CA GLN A 83 28.76 -7.32 -12.82
C GLN A 83 28.51 -6.18 -11.82
N GLU A 84 27.74 -6.43 -10.77
CA GLU A 84 27.53 -5.48 -9.67
C GLU A 84 28.85 -5.21 -8.94
N PHE A 85 29.64 -6.24 -8.62
CA PHE A 85 30.94 -6.08 -7.99
C PHE A 85 31.94 -5.30 -8.88
N GLN A 86 31.90 -5.51 -10.20
CA GLN A 86 32.69 -4.72 -11.15
C GLN A 86 32.20 -3.28 -11.28
N ARG A 87 30.88 -3.04 -11.20
CA ARG A 87 30.29 -1.69 -11.17
C ARG A 87 30.65 -0.94 -9.90
N GLU A 88 30.63 -1.60 -8.74
CA GLU A 88 31.07 -1.01 -7.47
C GLU A 88 32.58 -0.70 -7.46
N GLN A 89 33.40 -1.44 -8.22
CA GLN A 89 34.81 -1.09 -8.44
C GLN A 89 35.01 0.08 -9.41
N GLN A 90 34.03 0.37 -10.26
CA GLN A 90 34.02 1.52 -11.18
C GLN A 90 33.38 2.76 -10.56
N VAL A 91 33.35 2.90 -9.23
CA VAL A 91 33.22 4.24 -8.65
C VAL A 91 34.43 5.03 -9.14
N PRO A 92 34.26 6.14 -9.88
CA PRO A 92 35.39 6.95 -10.32
C PRO A 92 36.21 7.29 -9.08
N GLN A 93 37.45 6.79 -9.04
CA GLN A 93 38.44 7.32 -8.13
C GLN A 93 38.74 8.73 -8.61
N ASP A 94 37.90 9.70 -8.24
CA ASP A 94 38.36 11.08 -8.21
C ASP A 94 39.66 11.05 -7.40
N GLU A 95 40.78 11.47 -7.96
CA GLU A 95 42.05 11.40 -7.24
C GLU A 95 41.89 12.17 -5.92
N ILE A 96 42.30 11.57 -4.80
CA ILE A 96 42.34 12.29 -3.53
C ILE A 96 43.32 13.43 -3.76
N PRO A 97 42.92 14.70 -3.61
CA PRO A 97 43.83 15.81 -3.83
C PRO A 97 45.03 15.62 -2.91
N PRO A 98 46.25 15.50 -3.47
CA PRO A 98 47.43 15.14 -2.69
C PRO A 98 47.69 16.21 -1.65
N LEU A 99 48.03 15.78 -0.44
CA LEU A 99 48.41 16.68 0.63
C LEU A 99 49.71 17.41 0.23
N PRO A 100 49.77 18.76 0.28
CA PRO A 100 50.99 19.51 -0.01
C PRO A 100 52.14 19.05 0.90
N GLU A 101 53.35 18.94 0.36
CA GLU A 101 54.50 18.42 1.13
C GLU A 101 54.81 19.26 2.37
N GLU A 102 54.69 20.58 2.29
CA GLU A 102 54.89 21.49 3.43
C GLU A 102 53.90 21.22 4.58
N GLU A 103 52.64 20.88 4.25
CA GLU A 103 51.64 20.53 5.26
C GLU A 103 51.85 19.13 5.82
N ALA A 104 52.33 18.20 5.00
CA ALA A 104 52.69 16.85 5.42
C ALA A 104 53.86 16.89 6.41
N GLU A 105 54.90 17.69 6.14
CA GLU A 105 56.04 17.90 7.03
C GLU A 105 55.63 18.58 8.33
N ARG A 106 54.82 19.64 8.27
CA ARG A 106 54.31 20.32 9.48
C ARG A 106 53.51 19.36 10.37
N MET A 107 52.64 18.55 9.77
CA MET A 107 51.86 17.56 10.52
C MET A 107 52.75 16.42 11.04
N ALA A 108 53.74 15.98 10.26
CA ALA A 108 54.70 14.97 10.67
C ALA A 108 55.47 15.41 11.93
N ASP A 109 55.97 16.65 11.95
CA ASP A 109 56.64 17.24 13.10
C ASP A 109 55.70 17.38 14.32
N GLN A 110 54.46 17.81 14.09
CA GLN A 110 53.47 17.99 15.15
C GLN A 110 53.09 16.68 15.84
N TYR A 111 52.97 15.59 15.07
CA TYR A 111 52.56 14.29 15.58
C TYR A 111 53.73 13.30 15.80
N GLY A 112 54.96 13.74 15.55
CA GLY A 112 56.18 12.93 15.75
C GLY A 112 56.24 11.69 14.85
N MET A 113 55.78 11.80 13.60
CA MET A 113 55.70 10.70 12.64
C MET A 113 56.39 11.07 11.32
N SER A 114 56.51 10.14 10.37
CA SER A 114 57.13 10.46 9.07
C SER A 114 56.13 11.18 8.14
N PRO A 115 56.58 12.10 7.27
CA PRO A 115 55.72 12.76 6.28
C PRO A 115 54.98 11.77 5.38
N GLU A 116 55.60 10.64 5.03
CA GLU A 116 54.97 9.57 4.27
C GLU A 116 53.83 8.89 5.06
N THR A 117 54.02 8.66 6.36
CA THR A 117 52.94 8.15 7.23
C THR A 117 51.75 9.12 7.27
N VAL A 118 52.00 10.43 7.32
CA VAL A 118 50.94 11.46 7.29
C VAL A 118 50.17 11.42 5.97
N LYS A 119 50.87 11.35 4.84
CA LYS A 119 50.24 11.26 3.51
C LYS A 119 49.32 10.03 3.41
N ILE A 120 49.76 8.88 3.93
CA ILE A 120 48.96 7.65 3.98
C ILE A 120 47.70 7.83 4.84
N LEU A 121 47.84 8.38 6.05
CA LEU A 121 46.70 8.61 6.95
C LEU A 121 45.70 9.61 6.36
N TYR A 122 46.19 10.66 5.71
CA TYR A 122 45.35 11.63 5.00
C TYR A 122 44.57 10.98 3.87
N ALA A 123 45.23 10.17 3.03
CA ALA A 123 44.57 9.42 1.97
C ALA A 123 43.49 8.48 2.53
N GLN A 124 43.80 7.78 3.63
CA GLN A 124 42.82 6.92 4.32
C GLN A 124 41.62 7.72 4.86
N GLN A 125 41.86 8.88 5.47
CA GLN A 125 40.80 9.75 5.97
C GLN A 125 39.91 10.30 4.85
N ALA A 126 40.49 10.71 3.73
CA ALA A 126 39.76 11.16 2.56
C ALA A 126 38.88 10.04 1.96
N GLN A 127 39.39 8.81 1.92
CA GLN A 127 38.63 7.64 1.49
C GLN A 127 37.43 7.38 2.43
N ILE A 128 37.64 7.43 3.75
CA ILE A 128 36.56 7.28 4.74
C ILE A 128 35.51 8.39 4.59
N ALA A 129 35.94 9.64 4.40
CA ALA A 129 35.02 10.77 4.23
C ALA A 129 34.13 10.60 3.00
N ARG A 130 34.69 10.11 1.89
CA ARG A 130 33.91 9.79 0.67
C ARG A 130 32.95 8.65 0.88
N GLN A 131 33.38 7.56 1.51
CA GLN A 131 32.50 6.45 1.85
C GLN A 131 31.35 6.90 2.76
N LYS A 132 31.62 7.81 3.71
CA LYS A 132 30.58 8.39 4.55
C LYS A 132 29.58 9.21 3.72
N GLN A 133 30.06 10.05 2.81
CA GLN A 133 29.19 10.85 1.93
C GLN A 133 28.34 9.97 1.00
N SER A 134 28.92 8.90 0.41
CA SER A 134 28.14 7.98 -0.43
C SER A 134 27.09 7.23 0.38
N MET A 135 27.45 6.76 1.58
CA MET A 135 26.50 6.12 2.50
C MET A 135 25.39 7.07 2.94
N GLU A 136 25.69 8.34 3.21
CA GLU A 136 24.70 9.37 3.52
C GLU A 136 23.75 9.63 2.35
N GLN A 137 24.27 9.67 1.11
CA GLN A 137 23.44 9.81 -0.09
C GLN A 137 22.52 8.60 -0.29
N ILE A 138 23.03 7.38 -0.14
CA ILE A 138 22.24 6.15 -0.24
C ILE A 138 21.16 6.14 0.86
N ALA A 139 21.53 6.45 2.10
CA ALA A 139 20.60 6.50 3.22
C ALA A 139 19.50 7.55 2.99
N TYR A 140 19.85 8.71 2.41
CA TYR A 140 18.87 9.73 2.04
C TYR A 140 17.88 9.21 0.98
N GLN A 141 18.37 8.56 -0.08
CA GLN A 141 17.52 7.98 -1.13
C GLN A 141 16.59 6.89 -0.60
N ILE A 142 17.07 6.03 0.29
CA ILE A 142 16.25 4.99 0.93
C ILE A 142 15.15 5.64 1.76
N ARG A 143 15.49 6.61 2.61
CA ARG A 143 14.50 7.34 3.42
C ARG A 143 13.48 8.06 2.55
N GLU A 144 13.90 8.68 1.45
CA GLU A 144 12.98 9.37 0.55
C GLU A 144 11.98 8.39 -0.09
N ARG A 145 12.44 7.20 -0.53
CA ARG A 145 11.56 6.16 -1.09
C ARG A 145 10.58 5.62 -0.05
N GLU A 146 11.04 5.39 1.18
CA GLU A 146 10.19 4.97 2.29
C GLU A 146 9.13 6.02 2.62
N GLU A 147 9.54 7.29 2.73
CA GLU A 147 8.63 8.41 2.98
C GLU A 147 7.60 8.57 1.86
N TYR A 148 8.03 8.41 0.61
CA TYR A 148 7.14 8.41 -0.55
C TYR A 148 6.09 7.31 -0.44
N ALA A 149 6.50 6.07 -0.16
CA ALA A 149 5.59 4.93 -0.03
C ALA A 149 4.60 5.13 1.13
N GLN A 150 5.08 5.62 2.27
CA GLN A 150 4.23 5.95 3.43
C GLN A 150 3.24 7.09 3.11
N ALA A 151 3.68 8.11 2.38
CA ALA A 151 2.83 9.24 2.00
C ALA A 151 1.74 8.82 1.01
N ARG A 152 2.07 7.95 0.04
CA ARG A 152 1.09 7.39 -0.90
C ARG A 152 0.05 6.54 -0.18
N ALA A 153 0.47 5.64 0.71
CA ALA A 153 -0.44 4.86 1.55
C ALA A 153 -1.33 5.76 2.44
N TYR A 154 -0.78 6.88 2.93
CA TYR A 154 -1.54 7.87 3.69
C TYR A 154 -2.60 8.57 2.83
N ALA A 155 -2.27 8.97 1.60
CA ALA A 155 -3.21 9.58 0.66
C ALA A 155 -4.35 8.62 0.31
N ASP A 156 -4.04 7.35 0.03
CA ASP A 156 -5.04 6.30 -0.22
C ASP A 156 -5.94 6.09 1.01
N GLY A 157 -5.36 6.12 2.21
CA GLY A 157 -6.10 6.06 3.47
C GLY A 157 -7.06 7.24 3.70
N ILE A 158 -6.67 8.45 3.28
CA ILE A 158 -7.55 9.63 3.30
C ILE A 158 -8.68 9.44 2.28
N ARG A 159 -8.35 9.04 1.06
CA ARG A 159 -9.33 8.91 -0.03
C ARG A 159 -10.39 7.84 0.27
N LYS A 160 -10.01 6.75 0.94
CA LYS A 160 -10.97 5.74 1.45
C LYS A 160 -11.99 6.33 2.42
N LYS A 161 -11.61 7.33 3.23
CA LYS A 161 -12.49 8.01 4.18
C LYS A 161 -13.25 9.18 3.55
N ASN A 162 -12.63 9.86 2.59
CA ASN A 162 -13.17 11.01 1.88
C ASN A 162 -12.95 10.87 0.38
N PRO A 163 -13.97 10.40 -0.38
CA PRO A 163 -13.88 10.24 -1.83
C PRO A 163 -13.62 11.53 -2.60
N ASN A 164 -13.84 12.69 -1.98
CA ASN A 164 -13.60 14.00 -2.59
C ASN A 164 -12.16 14.52 -2.40
N ALA A 165 -11.29 13.78 -1.70
CA ALA A 165 -9.88 14.14 -1.57
C ALA A 165 -9.18 14.05 -2.94
N PRO A 166 -8.17 14.90 -3.22
CA PRO A 166 -7.45 14.87 -4.48
C PRO A 166 -6.67 13.56 -4.63
N GLU A 167 -6.49 13.16 -5.89
CA GLU A 167 -5.71 11.97 -6.24
C GLU A 167 -4.21 12.22 -5.99
N TRP A 168 -3.44 11.14 -5.89
CA TRP A 168 -1.99 11.22 -5.84
C TRP A 168 -1.45 11.57 -7.23
N ASP A 169 -1.34 12.86 -7.50
CA ASP A 169 -0.71 13.40 -8.71
C ASP A 169 0.76 13.71 -8.42
N GLU A 170 1.63 12.83 -8.91
CA GLU A 170 3.06 12.87 -8.65
C GLU A 170 3.72 14.14 -9.22
N GLN A 171 3.32 14.58 -10.41
CA GLN A 171 3.89 15.76 -11.06
C GLN A 171 3.58 17.01 -10.26
N ARG A 172 2.31 17.17 -9.87
CA ARG A 172 1.86 18.33 -9.10
C ARG A 172 2.48 18.38 -7.70
N LEU A 173 2.68 17.22 -7.07
CA LEU A 173 3.37 17.14 -5.78
C LEU A 173 4.86 17.50 -5.89
N VAL A 174 5.55 17.06 -6.94
CA VAL A 174 6.95 17.43 -7.20
C VAL A 174 7.07 18.94 -7.42
N GLU A 175 6.23 19.52 -8.28
CA GLU A 175 6.20 20.96 -8.54
C GLU A 175 5.96 21.76 -7.25
N PHE A 176 5.04 21.30 -6.40
CA PHE A 176 4.78 21.94 -5.12
C PHE A 176 6.00 21.88 -4.18
N ARG A 177 6.67 20.72 -4.08
CA ARG A 177 7.89 20.56 -3.28
C ARG A 177 9.02 21.46 -3.78
N GLU A 178 9.23 21.52 -5.09
CA GLU A 178 10.25 22.39 -5.68
C GLU A 178 9.96 23.86 -5.43
N ASN A 179 8.71 24.29 -5.61
CA ASN A 179 8.31 25.67 -5.36
C ASN A 179 8.46 26.03 -3.88
N TYR A 180 8.09 25.13 -2.98
CA TYR A 180 8.29 25.32 -1.55
C TYR A 180 9.78 25.39 -1.20
N GLN A 181 10.61 24.50 -1.75
CA GLN A 181 12.06 24.52 -1.53
C GLN A 181 12.69 25.82 -2.03
N LYS A 182 12.24 26.35 -3.19
CA LYS A 182 12.68 27.65 -3.72
C LYS A 182 12.31 28.82 -2.79
N GLN A 183 11.16 28.76 -2.12
CA GLN A 183 10.68 29.83 -1.24
C GLN A 183 11.31 29.79 0.16
N TYR A 184 11.47 28.59 0.74
CA TYR A 184 11.84 28.43 2.16
C TYR A 184 13.19 27.74 2.37
N GLY A 185 13.86 27.28 1.30
CA GLY A 185 15.19 26.67 1.34
C GLY A 185 15.23 25.22 1.82
N VAL A 186 14.08 24.63 2.20
CA VAL A 186 13.99 23.25 2.70
C VAL A 186 12.88 22.50 1.94
N PRO A 187 13.14 21.28 1.43
CA PRO A 187 12.10 20.48 0.78
C PRO A 187 11.08 20.00 1.82
N LEU A 188 9.79 20.08 1.48
CA LEU A 188 8.75 19.51 2.33
C LEU A 188 8.81 17.98 2.31
N THR A 189 8.33 17.30 3.35
CA THR A 189 8.14 15.84 3.29
C THR A 189 7.03 15.49 2.28
N TRP A 190 7.07 14.30 1.68
CA TRP A 190 6.03 13.85 0.75
C TRP A 190 4.62 13.90 1.36
N ARG A 191 4.52 13.51 2.64
CA ARG A 191 3.26 13.49 3.37
C ARG A 191 2.68 14.88 3.57
N ASP A 192 3.50 15.83 4.00
CA ASP A 192 3.02 17.19 4.24
C ASP A 192 2.72 17.92 2.94
N THR A 193 3.42 17.58 1.86
CA THR A 193 3.14 18.10 0.51
C THR A 193 1.71 17.74 0.11
N TYR A 194 1.35 16.47 0.24
CA TYR A 194 0.00 16.01 -0.07
C TYR A 194 -1.05 16.68 0.83
N ARG A 195 -0.75 16.88 2.13
CA ARG A 195 -1.68 17.56 3.05
C ARG A 195 -1.93 19.01 2.68
N GLN A 196 -0.88 19.75 2.36
CA GLN A 196 -1.01 21.16 1.97
C GLN A 196 -1.75 21.28 0.64
N LEU A 197 -1.40 20.46 -0.35
CA LEU A 197 -2.08 20.43 -1.64
C LEU A 197 -3.57 20.05 -1.47
N ALA A 198 -3.88 19.06 -0.62
CA ALA A 198 -5.26 18.69 -0.33
C ALA A 198 -6.04 19.80 0.39
N ALA A 199 -5.38 20.58 1.25
CA ALA A 199 -5.99 21.75 1.88
C ALA A 199 -6.27 22.85 0.85
N GLU A 200 -5.32 23.16 -0.04
CA GLU A 200 -5.51 24.11 -1.12
C GLU A 200 -6.63 23.68 -2.07
N ASP A 201 -6.68 22.40 -2.44
CA ASP A 201 -7.75 21.86 -3.29
C ASP A 201 -9.11 21.81 -2.61
N ALA A 202 -9.17 21.66 -1.28
CA ALA A 202 -10.42 21.79 -0.53
C ALA A 202 -10.92 23.24 -0.47
N LEU A 203 -10.00 24.22 -0.47
CA LEU A 203 -10.31 25.65 -0.51
C LEU A 203 -10.67 26.12 -1.93
N ASN A 204 -10.32 25.35 -2.96
CA ASN A 204 -10.68 25.69 -4.33
C ASN A 204 -12.22 25.82 -4.48
N PRO A 205 -12.73 26.93 -5.02
CA PRO A 205 -14.15 27.25 -5.00
C PRO A 205 -15.01 26.20 -5.72
N ALA A 206 -14.48 25.57 -6.78
CA ALA A 206 -15.18 24.50 -7.49
C ALA A 206 -15.34 23.23 -6.62
N THR A 207 -14.29 22.83 -5.90
CA THR A 207 -14.31 21.67 -5.00
C THR A 207 -15.16 21.95 -3.77
N TYR A 208 -15.01 23.13 -3.16
CA TYR A 208 -15.83 23.58 -2.04
C TYR A 208 -17.33 23.55 -2.38
N GLN A 209 -17.72 24.07 -3.54
CA GLN A 209 -19.12 24.03 -3.97
C GLN A 209 -19.64 22.60 -4.16
N LYS A 210 -18.82 21.67 -4.67
CA LYS A 210 -19.19 20.25 -4.78
C LYS A 210 -19.42 19.62 -3.40
N ILE A 211 -18.50 19.85 -2.46
CA ILE A 211 -18.60 19.37 -1.07
C ILE A 211 -19.83 19.96 -0.37
N ALA A 212 -20.08 21.26 -0.54
CA ALA A 212 -21.25 21.92 0.01
C ALA A 212 -22.56 21.34 -0.56
N ARG A 213 -22.62 21.10 -1.87
CA ARG A 213 -23.78 20.46 -2.52
C ARG A 213 -23.99 19.02 -2.04
N SER A 214 -22.94 18.21 -1.90
CA SER A 214 -23.07 16.85 -1.38
C SER A 214 -23.56 16.85 0.07
N ALA A 215 -23.03 17.74 0.91
CA ALA A 215 -23.49 17.90 2.29
C ALA A 215 -24.97 18.32 2.34
N GLN A 216 -25.38 19.28 1.50
CA GLN A 216 -26.78 19.67 1.36
C GLN A 216 -27.66 18.48 0.95
N GLN A 217 -27.26 17.71 -0.06
CA GLN A 217 -28.01 16.51 -0.48
C GLN A 217 -28.12 15.47 0.63
N GLU A 218 -27.08 15.23 1.42
CA GLU A 218 -27.14 14.32 2.57
C GLU A 218 -28.08 14.84 3.67
N THR A 219 -28.05 16.13 3.97
CA THR A 219 -29.00 16.72 4.94
C THR A 219 -30.44 16.59 4.46
N ILE A 220 -30.71 16.84 3.17
CA ILE A 220 -32.03 16.62 2.57
C ILE A 220 -32.43 15.14 2.66
N LYS A 221 -31.52 14.20 2.36
CA LYS A 221 -31.78 12.76 2.52
C LYS A 221 -32.11 12.39 3.97
N LYS A 222 -31.38 12.94 4.94
CA LYS A 222 -31.64 12.70 6.37
C LYS A 222 -32.98 13.29 6.82
N ILE A 223 -33.33 14.49 6.37
CA ILE A 223 -34.62 15.12 6.65
C ILE A 223 -35.74 14.29 6.03
N THR A 224 -35.65 13.95 4.74
CA THR A 224 -36.67 13.14 4.05
C THR A 224 -36.81 11.74 4.64
N ALA A 225 -35.72 11.11 5.12
CA ALA A 225 -35.79 9.84 5.83
C ALA A 225 -36.51 9.97 7.18
N LYS A 226 -36.23 11.03 7.96
CA LYS A 226 -36.95 11.33 9.20
C LYS A 226 -38.42 11.67 8.95
N ASP A 227 -38.74 12.39 7.89
CA ASP A 227 -40.12 12.70 7.51
C ASP A 227 -40.86 11.42 7.11
N LYS A 228 -40.22 10.49 6.39
CA LYS A 228 -40.82 9.17 6.13
C LYS A 228 -41.08 8.38 7.42
N ASP A 229 -40.15 8.41 8.36
CA ASP A 229 -40.27 7.69 9.64
C ASP A 229 -41.35 8.32 10.56
N THR A 230 -41.46 9.66 10.56
CA THR A 230 -42.45 10.41 11.35
C THR A 230 -43.82 10.49 10.70
N VAL A 231 -43.94 10.46 9.38
CA VAL A 231 -45.22 10.33 8.66
C VAL A 231 -45.73 8.88 8.71
N GLN A 232 -44.84 7.89 8.88
CA GLN A 232 -45.19 6.53 9.30
C GLN A 232 -45.37 6.38 10.82
N VAL A 233 -45.67 7.45 11.56
CA VAL A 233 -46.35 7.30 12.85
C VAL A 233 -47.68 6.63 12.56
N LYS A 234 -47.65 5.29 12.70
CA LYS A 234 -48.76 4.33 12.70
C LYS A 234 -50.08 5.05 12.82
N GLY A 235 -50.73 5.28 11.68
CA GLY A 235 -52.15 5.56 11.64
C GLY A 235 -52.86 4.37 12.26
N ARG A 236 -52.96 4.32 13.60
CA ARG A 236 -54.04 3.61 14.26
C ARG A 236 -55.28 4.28 13.70
N SER A 237 -55.88 3.66 12.69
CA SER A 237 -57.22 4.04 12.28
C SER A 237 -58.04 4.06 13.57
N ALA A 238 -58.53 5.23 13.97
CA ALA A 238 -59.46 5.30 15.07
C ALA A 238 -60.61 4.37 14.68
N LYS A 239 -60.79 3.26 15.41
CA LYS A 239 -61.83 2.28 15.13
C LYS A 239 -63.14 3.06 15.21
N LYS A 240 -63.78 3.31 14.05
CA LYS A 240 -65.07 4.00 14.02
C LYS A 240 -66.02 3.16 14.87
N ARG A 241 -66.60 3.75 15.92
CA ARG A 241 -67.57 3.05 16.78
C ARG A 241 -68.69 2.57 15.87
N SER A 242 -68.87 1.26 15.82
CA SER A 242 -69.95 0.63 15.09
C SER A 242 -71.18 0.52 16.01
N VAL A 243 -72.34 0.22 15.43
CA VAL A 243 -73.58 0.07 16.21
C VAL A 243 -73.45 -1.01 17.31
N ALA A 244 -72.60 -2.01 17.09
CA ALA A 244 -72.31 -3.06 18.07
C ALA A 244 -71.44 -2.58 19.26
N ASP A 245 -70.84 -1.39 19.16
CA ASP A 245 -70.02 -0.79 20.23
C ASP A 245 -70.82 0.22 21.09
N LEU A 246 -72.14 0.32 20.87
CA LEU A 246 -73.09 1.10 21.67
C LEU A 246 -73.71 0.21 22.75
N THR A 247 -74.01 0.78 23.91
CA THR A 247 -74.83 0.08 24.90
C THR A 247 -76.31 0.11 24.49
N ASP A 248 -77.11 -0.82 25.02
CA ASP A 248 -78.53 -0.93 24.67
C ASP A 248 -79.30 0.39 24.90
N GLU A 249 -79.00 1.09 25.99
CA GLU A 249 -79.59 2.40 26.32
C GLU A 249 -79.19 3.50 25.32
N GLU A 250 -77.94 3.49 24.85
CA GLU A 250 -77.44 4.45 23.86
C GLU A 250 -78.08 4.19 22.48
N PHE A 251 -78.28 2.91 22.15
CA PHE A 251 -78.95 2.52 20.91
C PHE A 251 -80.43 2.89 20.92
N GLU A 252 -81.15 2.64 22.02
CA GLU A 252 -82.57 3.01 22.13
C GLU A 252 -82.77 4.53 22.02
N ARG A 253 -81.92 5.34 22.66
CA ARG A 253 -81.95 6.79 22.47
C ARG A 253 -81.72 7.20 21.02
N LEU A 254 -80.77 6.57 20.35
CA LEU A 254 -80.46 6.86 18.94
C LEU A 254 -81.64 6.49 18.03
N VAL A 255 -82.37 5.41 18.34
CA VAL A 255 -83.61 5.01 17.66
C VAL A 255 -84.75 6.00 17.93
N GLU A 256 -84.92 6.48 19.17
CA GLU A 256 -85.93 7.49 19.49
C GLU A 256 -85.65 8.82 18.80
N GLU A 257 -84.39 9.26 18.76
CA GLU A 257 -83.98 10.46 18.05
C GLU A 257 -84.16 10.34 16.53
N ALA A 258 -83.90 9.16 15.96
CA ALA A 258 -84.18 8.89 14.55
C ALA A 258 -85.69 8.88 14.25
N LYS A 259 -86.52 8.30 15.13
CA LYS A 259 -88.00 8.35 15.02
C LYS A 259 -88.55 9.77 15.18
N ALA A 260 -87.88 10.61 15.95
CA ALA A 260 -88.18 12.04 16.07
C ALA A 260 -87.72 12.86 14.85
N GLY A 261 -87.11 12.22 13.84
CA GLY A 261 -86.71 12.86 12.58
C GLY A 261 -85.44 13.72 12.67
N LYS A 262 -84.63 13.61 13.73
CA LYS A 262 -83.40 14.42 13.89
C LYS A 262 -82.33 14.15 12.83
N PHE A 263 -82.39 13.01 12.14
CA PHE A 263 -81.35 12.53 11.24
C PHE A 263 -81.84 12.28 9.80
N ILE A 264 -82.98 12.87 9.42
CA ILE A 264 -83.50 12.93 8.04
C ILE A 264 -83.13 14.29 7.43
#